data_AF-A0A8H3A4A8-F1
#
_entry.id   AF-A0A8H3A4A8-F1
#
_cell.length_a   1.000
_cell.length_b   1.000
_cell.length_c   1.000
_cell.angle_alpha   90.00
_cell.angle_beta   90.00
_cell.angle_gamma   90.00
#
_symmetry.space_group_name_H-M   'P 1'
#
loop_
_entity.id
_entity.type
_entity.pdbx_description
1 polymer ?
#
loop_
_entity_poly.entity_id
_entity_poly.type
_entity_poly.pdbx_seq_one_letter_code
_entity_poly.pdbx_strand_id
1 'polypeptide(L)'
;MINLRASNGAPDDVTPRHQNIKQLVNFIKVNSAGNAVIVFGDTYSRYTRSKDNIHLLTTQTGLTDAWVQTIGGDPPAAGADAMECPKGAPPNINCEVGDKVFYRGSPTINLNSTGFFYDNSRFLSPKGDLLTDHNPVRVEFAYTLTNGLRQSKPYGGPHGTWFNDLASIPVSPKLKYVILRGDQRLDRITLALTSGQTFNHGGSGGHPYSLYMTEGEYVKSVKLCWGKTYEHTRIFYAQVSTNWEKQVQAGNLTNDCATFTPPSEHAVVGTYGRSGSEVDQLGFIYAPVNVPPATTSTMSTRTIAPEPTNVY
;
A
#
# COMPACT_ATOMS: atom_id res chain seq x y z
N MET A 1 4.33 5.36 -4.89
CA MET A 1 4.52 6.82 -4.68
C MET A 1 3.70 7.56 -5.74
N ILE A 2 3.10 8.69 -5.39
CA ILE A 2 2.27 9.50 -6.29
C ILE A 2 2.75 10.95 -6.17
N ASN A 3 3.16 11.55 -7.29
CA ASN A 3 3.47 12.97 -7.38
C ASN A 3 2.22 13.72 -7.87
N LEU A 4 1.81 14.77 -7.18
CA LEU A 4 0.64 15.58 -7.50
C LEU A 4 1.05 17.04 -7.73
N ARG A 5 0.44 17.64 -8.75
CA ARG A 5 0.26 19.09 -8.82
C ARG A 5 -1.24 19.38 -8.92
N ALA A 6 -1.80 20.07 -7.93
CA ALA A 6 -3.21 20.45 -7.95
C ALA A 6 -3.34 21.91 -8.38
N SER A 7 -4.12 22.16 -9.43
CA SER A 7 -4.27 23.44 -10.16
C SER A 7 -3.19 23.79 -11.19
N ASN A 8 -3.52 24.76 -12.05
CA ASN A 8 -2.66 25.38 -13.05
C ASN A 8 -1.81 26.55 -12.49
N GLY A 9 -1.86 26.82 -11.17
CA GLY A 9 -1.05 27.85 -10.51
C GLY A 9 -1.79 29.15 -10.15
N ALA A 10 -3.11 29.26 -10.38
CA ALA A 10 -3.88 30.43 -9.97
C ALA A 10 -4.35 30.33 -8.49
N PRO A 11 -4.03 31.33 -7.62
CA PRO A 11 -4.41 31.42 -6.19
C PRO A 11 -5.87 31.02 -5.89
N ASP A 12 -6.77 31.55 -6.71
CA ASP A 12 -8.21 31.53 -6.45
C ASP A 12 -8.96 30.40 -7.16
N ASP A 13 -8.25 29.51 -7.88
CA ASP A 13 -8.87 28.44 -8.64
C ASP A 13 -9.17 27.21 -7.75
N VAL A 14 -10.13 27.40 -6.84
CA VAL A 14 -10.54 26.41 -5.82
C VAL A 14 -11.16 25.17 -6.47
N THR A 15 -11.92 25.33 -7.55
CA THR A 15 -12.71 24.24 -8.14
C THR A 15 -11.84 23.14 -8.75
N PRO A 16 -10.85 23.43 -9.62
CA PRO A 16 -9.95 22.42 -10.17
C PRO A 16 -9.06 21.80 -9.10
N ARG A 17 -8.57 22.59 -8.13
CA ARG A 17 -7.82 22.07 -6.98
C ARG A 17 -8.63 21.03 -6.21
N HIS A 18 -9.90 21.33 -5.92
CA HIS A 18 -10.81 20.39 -5.27
C HIS A 18 -11.04 19.11 -6.07
N GLN A 19 -11.19 19.24 -7.39
CA GLN A 19 -11.38 18.10 -8.28
C GLN A 19 -10.12 17.23 -8.34
N ASN A 20 -8.92 17.82 -8.37
CA ASN A 20 -7.66 17.08 -8.35
C ASN A 20 -7.49 16.30 -7.03
N ILE A 21 -7.77 16.91 -5.88
CA ILE A 21 -7.73 16.21 -4.58
C ILE A 21 -8.73 15.06 -4.54
N LYS A 22 -9.98 15.29 -4.97
CA LYS A 22 -11.01 14.23 -5.03
C LYS A 22 -10.62 13.10 -5.99
N GLN A 23 -10.07 13.44 -7.15
CA GLN A 23 -9.56 12.46 -8.11
C GLN A 23 -8.46 11.60 -7.50
N LEU A 24 -7.50 12.22 -6.80
CA LEU A 24 -6.43 11.50 -6.13
C LEU A 24 -6.97 10.59 -5.01
N VAL A 25 -7.89 11.08 -4.18
CA VAL A 25 -8.56 10.28 -3.14
C VAL A 25 -9.21 9.04 -3.77
N ASN A 26 -10.01 9.23 -4.82
CA ASN A 26 -10.66 8.13 -5.53
C ASN A 26 -9.64 7.15 -6.12
N PHE A 27 -8.57 7.67 -6.73
CA PHE A 27 -7.50 6.85 -7.27
C PHE A 27 -6.83 5.99 -6.20
N ILE A 28 -6.49 6.55 -5.03
CA ILE A 28 -5.87 5.83 -3.92
C ILE A 28 -6.80 4.74 -3.37
N LYS A 29 -8.09 5.06 -3.21
CA LYS A 29 -9.08 4.09 -2.71
C LYS A 29 -9.23 2.89 -3.64
N VAL A 30 -9.18 3.10 -4.95
CA VAL A 30 -9.33 2.02 -5.95
C VAL A 30 -8.02 1.28 -6.21
N ASN A 31 -6.90 1.99 -6.38
CA ASN A 31 -5.65 1.43 -6.92
C ASN A 31 -4.57 1.21 -5.87
N SER A 32 -4.81 1.62 -4.63
CA SER A 32 -3.84 1.50 -3.54
C SER A 32 -4.47 0.99 -2.24
N ALA A 33 -5.63 0.35 -2.34
CA ALA A 33 -6.22 -0.38 -1.23
C ALA A 33 -5.21 -1.42 -0.68
N GLY A 34 -5.00 -1.42 0.63
CA GLY A 34 -4.05 -2.29 1.32
C GLY A 34 -2.56 -2.00 1.09
N ASN A 35 -2.20 -1.13 0.14
CA ASN A 35 -0.80 -0.81 -0.16
C ASN A 35 -0.27 0.34 0.71
N ALA A 36 1.04 0.37 0.91
CA ALA A 36 1.72 1.54 1.45
C ALA A 36 1.73 2.64 0.39
N VAL A 37 1.51 3.88 0.80
CA VAL A 37 1.35 5.02 -0.10
C VAL A 37 2.17 6.18 0.44
N ILE A 38 2.85 6.87 -0.47
CA ILE A 38 3.41 8.21 -0.26
C ILE A 38 2.86 9.07 -1.39
N VAL A 39 2.22 10.18 -1.02
CA VAL A 39 1.78 11.26 -1.92
C VAL A 39 2.65 12.46 -1.61
N PHE A 40 3.19 13.11 -2.62
CA PHE A 40 3.93 14.35 -2.44
C PHE A 40 3.71 15.31 -3.59
N GLY A 41 4.04 16.59 -3.36
CA GLY A 41 4.05 17.62 -4.39
C GLY A 41 3.23 18.84 -4.00
N ASP A 42 3.06 19.74 -4.96
CA ASP A 42 2.34 20.99 -4.79
C ASP A 42 0.84 20.75 -4.83
N THR A 43 0.23 20.71 -3.65
CA THR A 43 -1.23 20.62 -3.52
C THR A 43 -1.90 21.97 -3.69
N TYR A 44 -1.10 23.04 -3.62
CA TYR A 44 -1.55 24.42 -3.61
C TYR A 44 -2.62 24.71 -2.53
N SER A 45 -2.73 23.81 -1.53
CA SER A 45 -3.72 23.83 -0.48
C SER A 45 -3.09 24.05 0.88
N ARG A 46 -3.85 24.72 1.75
CA ARG A 46 -3.51 24.98 3.15
C ARG A 46 -4.66 24.54 4.05
N TYR A 47 -4.34 24.00 5.22
CA TYR A 47 -5.30 23.70 6.27
C TYR A 47 -5.96 24.99 6.79
N THR A 48 -5.18 26.05 6.98
CA THR A 48 -5.71 27.36 7.42
C THR A 48 -6.67 28.00 6.40
N ARG A 49 -6.59 27.64 5.11
CA ARG A 49 -7.48 28.19 4.08
C ARG A 49 -8.84 27.50 4.12
N SER A 50 -9.86 28.20 4.63
CA SER A 50 -11.24 27.67 4.81
C SER A 50 -11.87 27.06 3.55
N LYS A 51 -11.48 27.53 2.37
CA LYS A 51 -12.01 27.05 1.10
C LYS A 51 -11.35 25.75 0.62
N ASP A 52 -10.25 25.27 1.20
CA ASP A 52 -9.54 24.09 0.71
C ASP A 52 -10.10 22.77 1.26
N ASN A 53 -9.93 21.69 0.49
CA ASN A 53 -10.41 20.35 0.83
C ASN A 53 -9.28 19.32 1.07
N ILE A 54 -8.09 19.77 1.44
CA ILE A 54 -6.90 18.91 1.58
C ILE A 54 -7.08 17.81 2.65
N HIS A 55 -7.90 18.07 3.67
CA HIS A 55 -8.28 17.10 4.71
C HIS A 55 -8.95 15.83 4.16
N LEU A 56 -9.46 15.85 2.92
CA LEU A 56 -10.00 14.64 2.28
C LEU A 56 -8.93 13.56 2.08
N LEU A 57 -7.65 13.92 1.91
CA LEU A 57 -6.56 12.94 1.81
C LEU A 57 -6.42 12.15 3.11
N THR A 58 -6.49 12.79 4.27
CA THR A 58 -6.39 12.08 5.55
C THR A 58 -7.69 11.34 5.86
N THR A 59 -8.82 12.04 5.87
CA THR A 59 -10.14 11.52 6.30
C THR A 59 -10.70 10.40 5.41
N GLN A 60 -10.38 10.37 4.12
CA GLN A 60 -10.94 9.36 3.20
C GLN A 60 -9.96 8.27 2.76
N THR A 61 -8.67 8.41 3.06
CA THR A 61 -7.67 7.43 2.65
C THR A 61 -6.80 6.91 3.80
N GLY A 62 -6.93 7.46 5.02
CA GLY A 62 -6.10 7.06 6.16
C GLY A 62 -4.62 7.43 5.98
N LEU A 63 -4.34 8.39 5.10
CA LEU A 63 -3.02 9.02 5.03
C LEU A 63 -2.80 9.93 6.23
N THR A 64 -1.53 10.08 6.61
CA THR A 64 -1.03 11.07 7.58
C THR A 64 -0.23 12.12 6.83
N ASP A 65 -0.43 13.41 7.13
CA ASP A 65 0.45 14.48 6.65
C ASP A 65 1.70 14.55 7.52
N ALA A 66 2.88 14.44 6.91
CA ALA A 66 4.16 14.44 7.60
C ALA A 66 4.45 15.76 8.33
N TRP A 67 4.00 16.90 7.78
CA TRP A 67 4.15 18.20 8.43
C TRP A 67 3.28 18.26 9.69
N VAL A 68 1.99 17.88 9.55
CA VAL A 68 1.04 17.84 10.67
C VAL A 68 1.52 16.92 11.78
N GLN A 69 2.01 15.72 11.45
CA GLN A 69 2.64 14.84 12.45
C GLN A 69 3.79 15.54 13.19
N THR A 70 4.64 16.27 12.47
CA THR A 70 5.84 16.89 13.05
C THR A 70 5.49 18.08 13.97
N ILE A 71 4.43 18.82 13.68
CA ILE A 71 4.00 19.97 14.50
C ILE A 71 3.09 19.61 15.69
N GLY A 72 2.82 18.32 15.93
CA GLY A 72 2.05 17.85 17.09
C GLY A 72 0.84 16.97 16.79
N GLY A 73 0.55 16.68 15.51
CA GLY A 73 -0.46 15.70 15.08
C GLY A 73 -1.83 16.28 14.72
N ASP A 74 -2.17 17.46 15.21
CA ASP A 74 -3.42 18.14 14.86
C ASP A 74 -3.20 19.19 13.76
N PRO A 75 -3.93 19.12 12.64
CA PRO A 75 -3.83 20.14 11.61
C PRO A 75 -4.44 21.46 12.09
N PRO A 76 -3.95 22.62 11.62
CA PRO A 76 -4.58 23.91 11.88
C PRO A 76 -6.07 23.92 11.47
N ALA A 77 -6.89 24.65 12.22
CA ALA A 77 -8.31 24.76 11.91
C ALA A 77 -8.53 25.54 10.59
N ALA A 78 -9.50 25.08 9.80
CA ALA A 78 -9.92 25.76 8.59
C ALA A 78 -10.47 27.16 8.91
N GLY A 79 -9.88 28.20 8.31
CA GLY A 79 -10.22 29.60 8.57
C GLY A 79 -9.48 30.24 9.75
N ALA A 80 -8.58 29.52 10.42
CA ALA A 80 -7.64 30.14 11.36
C ALA A 80 -6.69 31.11 10.65
N ASP A 81 -6.01 31.96 11.44
CA ASP A 81 -5.01 32.89 10.91
C ASP A 81 -3.96 32.16 10.07
N ALA A 82 -3.60 32.77 8.94
CA ALA A 82 -2.64 32.19 8.02
C ALA A 82 -1.26 32.07 8.69
N MET A 83 -0.71 30.85 8.70
CA MET A 83 0.64 30.59 9.17
C MET A 83 1.65 30.93 8.07
N GLU A 84 1.86 32.21 7.82
CA GLU A 84 2.69 32.66 6.68
C GLU A 84 4.18 32.34 6.87
N CYS A 85 4.81 31.89 5.79
CA CYS A 85 6.25 31.73 5.78
C CYS A 85 6.95 33.09 5.58
N PRO A 86 8.07 33.32 6.26
CA PRO A 86 8.84 34.56 6.06
C PRO A 86 9.37 34.63 4.63
N LYS A 87 9.75 35.85 4.21
CA LYS A 87 10.54 36.02 2.99
C LYS A 87 11.90 35.35 3.17
N GLY A 88 12.34 34.59 2.17
CA GLY A 88 13.59 33.84 2.24
C GLY A 88 13.38 32.43 2.81
N ALA A 89 14.48 31.78 3.20
CA ALA A 89 14.43 30.46 3.82
C ALA A 89 13.82 30.54 5.23
N PRO A 90 12.75 29.79 5.54
CA PRO A 90 12.19 29.77 6.88
C PRO A 90 13.20 29.19 7.90
N PRO A 91 13.30 29.77 9.11
CA PRO A 91 14.22 29.28 10.15
C PRO A 91 13.74 27.97 10.82
N ASN A 92 12.47 27.61 10.62
CA ASN A 92 11.83 26.42 11.17
C ASN A 92 10.65 26.01 10.27
N ILE A 93 9.93 24.97 10.67
CA ILE A 93 8.81 24.39 9.91
C ILE A 93 7.44 24.88 10.38
N ASN A 94 7.36 25.94 11.21
CA ASN A 94 6.09 26.33 11.84
C ASN A 94 5.15 27.10 10.91
N CYS A 95 5.61 27.56 9.75
CA CYS A 95 4.75 28.15 8.74
C CYS A 95 4.11 27.06 7.86
N GLU A 96 3.02 27.39 7.17
CA GLU A 96 2.31 26.46 6.32
C GLU A 96 2.57 26.73 4.82
N VAL A 97 3.02 25.69 4.10
CA VAL A 97 3.22 25.71 2.64
C VAL A 97 2.19 24.84 1.91
N GLY A 98 2.05 25.05 0.59
CA GLY A 98 1.19 24.26 -0.30
C GLY A 98 1.78 22.92 -0.73
N ASP A 99 3.10 22.80 -0.73
CA ASP A 99 3.80 21.53 -0.92
C ASP A 99 3.59 20.63 0.30
N LYS A 100 2.99 19.46 0.10
CA LYS A 100 2.66 18.52 1.17
C LYS A 100 3.25 17.16 0.89
N VAL A 101 3.47 16.39 1.95
CA VAL A 101 3.85 14.97 1.87
C VAL A 101 2.94 14.18 2.79
N PHE A 102 2.13 13.32 2.20
CA PHE A 102 1.26 12.41 2.92
C PHE A 102 1.76 10.98 2.79
N TYR A 103 1.55 10.17 3.81
CA TYR A 103 1.94 8.77 3.78
C TYR A 103 1.03 7.86 4.61
N ARG A 104 1.11 6.56 4.32
CA ARG A 104 0.49 5.47 5.09
C ARG A 104 1.29 4.19 4.86
N GLY A 105 1.41 3.37 5.90
CA GLY A 105 1.93 2.01 5.79
C GLY A 105 0.95 1.04 5.10
N SER A 106 1.19 -0.25 5.28
CA SER A 106 0.35 -1.36 4.86
C SER A 106 0.37 -2.46 5.92
N PRO A 107 -0.47 -3.50 5.80
CA PRO A 107 -0.33 -4.69 6.64
C PRO A 107 1.05 -5.39 6.54
N THR A 108 1.86 -5.08 5.52
CA THR A 108 3.20 -5.65 5.29
C THR A 108 4.36 -4.71 5.66
N ILE A 109 4.09 -3.41 5.79
CA ILE A 109 5.11 -2.36 5.96
C ILE A 109 4.60 -1.33 6.98
N ASN A 110 5.29 -1.22 8.11
CA ASN A 110 5.17 -0.03 8.95
C ASN A 110 6.00 1.07 8.31
N LEU A 111 5.40 2.22 8.07
CA LEU A 111 6.04 3.38 7.48
C LEU A 111 5.77 4.58 8.38
N ASN A 112 6.82 5.28 8.80
CA ASN A 112 6.71 6.46 9.64
C ASN A 112 7.63 7.59 9.14
N SER A 113 7.13 8.83 9.19
CA SER A 113 7.96 10.02 9.04
C SER A 113 8.86 10.20 10.26
N THR A 114 10.15 10.38 10.04
CA THR A 114 11.15 10.63 11.09
C THR A 114 11.66 12.07 11.10
N GLY A 115 11.32 12.86 10.08
CA GLY A 115 11.73 14.25 9.99
C GLY A 115 11.05 14.97 8.83
N PHE A 116 10.78 16.26 9.03
CA PHE A 116 10.21 17.17 8.03
C PHE A 116 11.04 18.45 8.00
N PHE A 117 11.39 18.91 6.79
CA PHE A 117 12.29 20.05 6.60
C PHE A 117 11.87 20.93 5.43
N TYR A 118 12.09 22.23 5.57
CA TYR A 118 12.25 23.15 4.45
C TYR A 118 13.72 23.20 4.06
N ASP A 119 14.10 22.42 3.05
CA ASP A 119 15.49 22.15 2.67
C ASP A 119 16.03 23.19 1.68
N ASN A 120 15.75 24.48 1.93
CA ASN A 120 16.08 25.59 1.03
C ASN A 120 17.60 25.66 0.74
N SER A 121 18.45 25.24 1.69
CA SER A 121 19.91 25.30 1.56
C SER A 121 20.46 24.56 0.35
N ARG A 122 19.77 23.50 -0.11
CA ARG A 122 20.15 22.71 -1.29
C ARG A 122 19.67 23.31 -2.61
N PHE A 123 18.87 24.36 -2.55
CA PHE A 123 18.23 25.02 -3.69
C PHE A 123 18.56 26.51 -3.74
N LEU A 124 19.81 26.83 -3.39
CA LEU A 124 20.38 28.17 -3.53
C LEU A 124 21.26 28.25 -4.78
N SER A 125 21.29 29.42 -5.40
CA SER A 125 22.28 29.76 -6.42
C SER A 125 23.68 29.79 -5.80
N PRO A 126 24.76 29.77 -6.61
CA PRO A 126 26.12 30.00 -6.10
C PRO A 126 26.31 31.33 -5.35
N LYS A 127 25.40 32.30 -5.52
CA LYS A 127 25.40 33.59 -4.81
C LYS A 127 24.56 33.58 -3.53
N GLY A 128 23.90 32.46 -3.20
CA GLY A 128 23.03 32.32 -2.03
C GLY A 128 21.57 32.71 -2.28
N ASP A 129 21.19 33.02 -3.52
CA ASP A 129 19.81 33.40 -3.85
C ASP A 129 18.90 32.17 -3.94
N LEU A 130 17.65 32.29 -3.52
CA LEU A 130 16.65 31.24 -3.75
C LEU A 130 16.44 31.00 -5.25
N LEU A 131 16.43 29.73 -5.67
CA LEU A 131 16.15 29.33 -7.05
C LEU A 131 14.66 29.10 -7.34
N THR A 132 13.82 29.17 -6.31
CA THR A 132 12.38 28.95 -6.36
C THR A 132 11.68 29.85 -5.35
N ASP A 133 10.43 30.19 -5.66
CA ASP A 133 9.48 30.87 -4.80
C ASP A 133 8.76 29.91 -3.81
N HIS A 134 9.03 28.61 -3.90
CA HIS A 134 8.55 27.59 -2.97
C HIS A 134 9.64 27.20 -1.96
N ASN A 135 9.23 26.73 -0.78
CA ASN A 135 10.16 26.10 0.17
C ASN A 135 10.26 24.61 -0.16
N PRO A 136 11.42 24.08 -0.58
CA PRO A 136 11.57 22.68 -0.93
C PRO A 136 11.27 21.78 0.27
N VAL A 137 10.22 20.96 0.17
CA VAL A 137 9.84 20.05 1.25
C VAL A 137 10.64 18.76 1.15
N ARG A 138 11.30 18.39 2.26
CA ARG A 138 11.95 17.09 2.43
C ARG A 138 11.34 16.36 3.62
N VAL A 139 11.05 15.08 3.43
CA VAL A 139 10.61 14.18 4.50
C VAL A 139 11.53 12.98 4.55
N GLU A 140 11.95 12.63 5.75
CA GLU A 140 12.67 11.40 6.02
C GLU A 140 11.70 10.33 6.49
N PHE A 141 11.88 9.11 5.98
CA PHE A 141 11.05 7.97 6.35
C PHE A 141 11.92 6.85 6.92
N ALA A 142 11.42 6.23 7.98
CA ALA A 142 11.86 4.92 8.40
C ALA A 142 10.76 3.90 8.09
N TYR A 143 11.15 2.69 7.70
CA TYR A 143 10.22 1.60 7.49
C TYR A 143 10.75 0.29 8.08
N THR A 144 9.81 -0.56 8.49
CA THR A 144 10.09 -1.94 8.89
C THR A 144 9.06 -2.86 8.24
N LEU A 145 9.47 -4.05 7.85
CA LEU A 145 8.51 -5.07 7.45
C LEU A 145 7.78 -5.58 8.69
N THR A 146 6.46 -5.69 8.62
CA THR A 146 5.68 -6.34 9.69
C THR A 146 5.99 -7.83 9.72
N ASN A 147 5.75 -8.55 10.82
CA ASN A 147 5.83 -10.01 10.79
C ASN A 147 4.56 -10.61 10.16
N GLY A 148 4.69 -11.79 9.52
CA GLY A 148 3.55 -12.49 8.93
C GLY A 148 3.43 -12.26 7.42
N LEU A 149 2.47 -11.45 6.98
CA LEU A 149 2.08 -11.35 5.57
C LEU A 149 3.20 -10.77 4.70
N ARG A 150 3.34 -11.30 3.49
CA ARG A 150 4.23 -10.82 2.44
C ARG A 150 3.56 -10.93 1.07
N GLN A 151 4.06 -10.19 0.09
CA GLN A 151 3.59 -10.23 -1.29
C GLN A 151 4.69 -10.72 -2.23
N SER A 152 4.32 -11.47 -3.26
CA SER A 152 5.23 -11.83 -4.36
C SER A 152 5.42 -10.63 -5.30
N LYS A 153 6.07 -10.84 -6.45
CA LYS A 153 5.84 -9.98 -7.62
C LYS A 153 4.57 -10.44 -8.36
N PRO A 154 3.90 -9.58 -9.13
CA PRO A 154 2.78 -10.00 -9.97
C PRO A 154 3.26 -10.55 -11.33
N TYR A 155 2.39 -11.34 -11.97
CA TYR A 155 2.56 -11.92 -13.31
C TYR A 155 1.33 -11.60 -14.16
N GLY A 156 1.50 -11.30 -15.44
CA GLY A 156 0.41 -10.91 -16.35
C GLY A 156 0.48 -9.45 -16.82
N GLY A 157 -0.67 -8.88 -17.17
CA GLY A 157 -0.78 -7.61 -17.90
C GLY A 157 -1.33 -6.40 -17.12
N PRO A 158 -1.24 -5.18 -17.67
CA PRO A 158 -1.73 -3.96 -17.03
C PRO A 158 -3.24 -3.72 -17.17
N HIS A 159 -3.97 -4.65 -17.79
CA HIS A 159 -5.41 -4.51 -18.05
C HIS A 159 -6.25 -4.83 -16.81
N GLY A 160 -7.58 -4.70 -16.91
CA GLY A 160 -8.49 -4.95 -15.80
C GLY A 160 -8.42 -3.90 -14.69
N THR A 161 -9.21 -4.13 -13.65
CA THR A 161 -9.30 -3.29 -12.45
C THR A 161 -8.43 -3.88 -11.35
N TRP A 162 -7.73 -3.02 -10.61
CA TRP A 162 -6.89 -3.43 -9.48
C TRP A 162 -7.72 -4.06 -8.34
N PHE A 163 -7.16 -5.11 -7.72
CA PHE A 163 -7.65 -5.67 -6.47
C PHE A 163 -6.49 -6.06 -5.55
N ASN A 164 -6.76 -6.15 -4.24
CA ASN A 164 -5.77 -6.57 -3.25
C ASN A 164 -6.45 -7.12 -1.99
N ASP A 165 -6.23 -8.40 -1.68
CA ASP A 165 -6.83 -9.04 -0.50
C ASP A 165 -6.14 -8.67 0.81
N LEU A 166 -4.95 -8.04 0.74
CA LEU A 166 -4.03 -7.92 1.87
C LEU A 166 -4.65 -7.32 3.14
N ALA A 167 -5.51 -6.30 3.00
CA ALA A 167 -6.16 -5.65 4.14
C ALA A 167 -7.25 -6.50 4.82
N SER A 168 -7.72 -7.54 4.13
CA SER A 168 -8.84 -8.40 4.57
C SER A 168 -8.38 -9.76 5.10
N ILE A 169 -7.07 -10.03 5.07
CA ILE A 169 -6.48 -11.29 5.55
C ILE A 169 -6.20 -11.18 7.05
N PRO A 170 -6.69 -12.12 7.88
CA PRO A 170 -6.45 -12.12 9.32
C PRO A 170 -5.00 -12.44 9.66
N VAL A 171 -4.61 -12.22 10.92
CA VAL A 171 -3.22 -12.40 11.41
C VAL A 171 -2.71 -13.85 11.31
N SER A 172 -3.59 -14.84 11.40
CA SER A 172 -3.24 -16.27 11.28
C SER A 172 -4.10 -16.95 10.20
N PRO A 173 -3.87 -16.62 8.91
CA PRO A 173 -4.74 -17.06 7.84
C PRO A 173 -4.46 -18.52 7.46
N LYS A 174 -5.52 -19.29 7.22
CA LYS A 174 -5.45 -20.65 6.67
C LYS A 174 -6.46 -20.78 5.54
N LEU A 175 -6.04 -21.32 4.40
CA LEU A 175 -6.95 -21.60 3.29
C LEU A 175 -7.81 -22.83 3.59
N LYS A 176 -9.10 -22.72 3.27
CA LYS A 176 -10.08 -23.82 3.27
C LYS A 176 -10.20 -24.46 1.89
N TYR A 177 -10.26 -23.64 0.85
CA TYR A 177 -10.30 -24.11 -0.53
C TYR A 177 -9.80 -23.04 -1.51
N VAL A 178 -9.40 -23.51 -2.69
CA VAL A 178 -9.19 -22.70 -3.90
C VAL A 178 -10.13 -23.19 -4.99
N ILE A 179 -10.73 -22.25 -5.73
CA ILE A 179 -11.46 -22.55 -6.98
C ILE A 179 -10.80 -21.78 -8.12
N LEU A 180 -10.46 -22.49 -9.18
CA LEU A 180 -10.04 -21.91 -10.45
C LEU A 180 -11.20 -22.07 -11.44
N ARG A 181 -11.71 -20.97 -11.99
CA ARG A 181 -12.63 -21.03 -13.13
C ARG A 181 -11.85 -20.72 -14.39
N GLY A 182 -11.94 -21.60 -15.37
CA GLY A 182 -11.31 -21.36 -16.65
C GLY A 182 -11.80 -22.28 -17.74
N ASP A 183 -11.48 -21.90 -18.97
CA ASP A 183 -11.58 -22.71 -20.18
C ASP A 183 -10.28 -22.50 -21.00
N GLN A 184 -10.28 -21.61 -21.99
CA GLN A 184 -9.07 -21.23 -22.70
C GLN A 184 -8.11 -20.37 -21.87
N ARG A 185 -8.66 -19.64 -20.89
CA ARG A 185 -7.97 -18.71 -19.99
C ARG A 185 -8.52 -18.87 -18.57
N LEU A 186 -7.89 -18.21 -17.60
CA LEU A 186 -8.39 -18.13 -16.24
C LEU A 186 -9.43 -17.02 -16.13
N ASP A 187 -10.71 -17.39 -16.07
CA ASP A 187 -11.82 -16.48 -15.86
C ASP A 187 -11.86 -15.92 -14.44
N ARG A 188 -11.62 -16.77 -13.42
CA ARG A 188 -11.67 -16.36 -12.01
C ARG A 188 -10.80 -17.22 -11.11
N ILE A 189 -10.25 -16.58 -10.08
CA ILE A 189 -9.67 -17.26 -8.92
C ILE A 189 -10.49 -16.93 -7.66
N THR A 190 -10.80 -17.96 -6.88
CA THR A 190 -11.45 -17.85 -5.58
C THR A 190 -10.58 -18.46 -4.50
N LEU A 191 -10.29 -17.71 -3.43
CA LEU A 191 -9.60 -18.20 -2.22
C LEU A 191 -10.55 -18.02 -1.03
N ALA A 192 -10.84 -19.10 -0.31
CA ALA A 192 -11.62 -19.03 0.92
C ALA A 192 -10.76 -19.42 2.12
N LEU A 193 -10.83 -18.62 3.17
CA LEU A 193 -10.15 -18.86 4.44
C LEU A 193 -11.04 -19.66 5.39
N THR A 194 -10.42 -20.40 6.32
CA THR A 194 -11.15 -21.12 7.39
C THR A 194 -11.90 -20.18 8.34
N SER A 195 -11.51 -18.90 8.38
CA SER A 195 -12.18 -17.82 9.12
C SER A 195 -13.47 -17.31 8.45
N GLY A 196 -13.81 -17.79 7.25
CA GLY A 196 -15.05 -17.46 6.54
C GLY A 196 -14.91 -16.39 5.45
N GLN A 197 -13.81 -15.63 5.43
CA GLN A 197 -13.52 -14.69 4.35
C GLN A 197 -13.33 -15.44 3.03
N THR A 198 -13.91 -14.90 1.96
CA THR A 198 -13.79 -15.43 0.60
C THR A 198 -13.45 -14.30 -0.35
N PHE A 199 -12.37 -14.47 -1.11
CA PHE A 199 -11.88 -13.54 -2.12
C PHE A 199 -12.21 -14.08 -3.51
N ASN A 200 -12.78 -13.24 -4.38
CA ASN A 200 -13.21 -13.62 -5.73
C ASN A 200 -12.72 -12.56 -6.73
N HIS A 201 -11.85 -12.95 -7.66
CA HIS A 201 -11.26 -12.04 -8.64
C HIS A 201 -11.34 -12.58 -10.06
N GLY A 202 -11.98 -11.82 -10.95
CA GLY A 202 -12.33 -12.24 -12.31
C GLY A 202 -13.84 -12.45 -12.52
N GLY A 203 -14.21 -12.88 -13.72
CA GLY A 203 -15.60 -12.99 -14.16
C GLY A 203 -16.31 -14.28 -13.76
N SER A 204 -17.50 -14.51 -14.32
CA SER A 204 -18.32 -15.69 -14.06
C SER A 204 -18.17 -16.81 -15.10
N GLY A 205 -17.36 -16.58 -16.14
CA GLY A 205 -17.11 -17.56 -17.21
C GLY A 205 -16.33 -18.79 -16.73
N GLY A 206 -15.96 -19.63 -17.69
CA GLY A 206 -15.20 -20.86 -17.48
C GLY A 206 -15.91 -21.92 -16.62
N HIS A 207 -15.33 -23.12 -16.59
CA HIS A 207 -15.77 -24.20 -15.71
C HIS A 207 -15.02 -24.13 -14.36
N PRO A 208 -15.68 -24.33 -13.21
CA PRO A 208 -15.01 -24.31 -11.91
C PRO A 208 -14.31 -25.63 -11.59
N TYR A 209 -13.05 -25.56 -11.19
CA TYR A 209 -12.26 -26.65 -10.63
C TYR A 209 -11.88 -26.30 -9.20
N SER A 210 -12.19 -27.19 -8.25
CA SER A 210 -12.05 -26.92 -6.81
C SER A 210 -10.98 -27.81 -6.17
N LEU A 211 -10.24 -27.23 -5.24
CA LEU A 211 -9.28 -27.91 -4.38
C LEU A 211 -9.57 -27.57 -2.92
N TYR A 212 -9.92 -28.56 -2.13
CA TYR A 212 -10.18 -28.42 -0.70
C TYR A 212 -8.96 -28.85 0.09
N MET A 213 -8.57 -28.00 1.05
CA MET A 213 -7.47 -28.28 1.96
C MET A 213 -7.94 -29.22 3.07
N THR A 214 -7.23 -30.30 3.26
CA THR A 214 -7.33 -31.14 4.46
C THR A 214 -6.47 -30.56 5.60
N GLU A 215 -6.60 -31.09 6.81
CA GLU A 215 -5.90 -30.55 7.99
C GLU A 215 -4.37 -30.57 7.82
N GLY A 216 -3.69 -29.42 7.98
CA GLY A 216 -2.24 -29.30 7.75
C GLY A 216 -1.83 -29.19 6.28
N GLU A 217 -2.79 -29.22 5.35
CA GLU A 217 -2.55 -28.96 3.94
C GLU A 217 -2.54 -27.45 3.66
N TYR A 218 -1.59 -27.01 2.84
CA TYR A 218 -1.46 -25.62 2.41
C TYR A 218 -0.93 -25.53 0.98
N VAL A 219 -1.18 -24.39 0.34
CA VAL A 219 -0.69 -24.10 -1.02
C VAL A 219 0.81 -23.81 -0.96
N LYS A 220 1.62 -24.71 -1.51
CA LYS A 220 3.09 -24.58 -1.57
C LYS A 220 3.58 -23.85 -2.82
N SER A 221 2.81 -23.89 -3.91
CA SER A 221 3.21 -23.26 -5.16
C SER A 221 2.03 -22.97 -6.06
N VAL A 222 2.18 -21.92 -6.88
CA VAL A 222 1.22 -21.59 -7.94
C VAL A 222 2.00 -21.32 -9.23
N LYS A 223 1.68 -22.08 -10.27
CA LYS A 223 2.17 -21.84 -11.63
C LYS A 223 1.14 -21.00 -12.38
N LEU A 224 1.60 -19.93 -13.01
CA LEU A 224 0.82 -19.08 -13.90
C LEU A 224 1.45 -19.08 -15.29
N CYS A 225 0.62 -19.06 -16.31
CA CYS A 225 1.07 -18.70 -17.66
C CYS A 225 0.16 -17.60 -18.21
N TRP A 226 0.76 -16.63 -18.90
CA TRP A 226 0.04 -15.48 -19.45
C TRP A 226 0.34 -15.32 -20.94
N GLY A 227 -0.51 -14.57 -21.62
CA GLY A 227 -0.41 -14.36 -23.05
C GLY A 227 -1.29 -13.19 -23.50
N LYS A 228 -1.13 -12.76 -24.74
CA LYS A 228 -1.89 -11.66 -25.32
C LYS A 228 -3.04 -12.20 -26.17
N THR A 229 -4.25 -11.68 -25.97
CA THR A 229 -5.43 -11.96 -26.79
C THR A 229 -6.19 -10.66 -27.03
N TYR A 230 -6.58 -10.39 -28.27
CA TYR A 230 -7.30 -9.16 -28.65
C TYR A 230 -6.67 -7.89 -28.04
N GLU A 231 -5.35 -7.74 -28.14
CA GLU A 231 -4.59 -6.65 -27.51
C GLU A 231 -4.48 -6.65 -25.97
N HIS A 232 -5.17 -7.55 -25.27
CA HIS A 232 -5.13 -7.66 -23.82
C HIS A 232 -4.24 -8.83 -23.35
N THR A 233 -3.24 -8.54 -22.51
CA THR A 233 -2.50 -9.58 -21.78
C THR A 233 -3.33 -10.12 -20.62
N ARG A 234 -3.52 -11.44 -20.57
CA ARG A 234 -4.34 -12.14 -19.58
C ARG A 234 -3.64 -13.37 -19.02
N ILE A 235 -4.11 -13.87 -17.88
CA ILE A 235 -3.70 -15.17 -17.34
C ILE A 235 -4.41 -16.26 -18.13
N PHE A 236 -3.63 -17.04 -18.87
CA PHE A 236 -4.12 -18.14 -19.69
C PHE A 236 -4.21 -19.44 -18.92
N TYR A 237 -3.34 -19.65 -17.92
CA TYR A 237 -3.31 -20.86 -17.12
C TYR A 237 -2.96 -20.55 -15.68
N ALA A 238 -3.60 -21.28 -14.77
CA ALA A 238 -3.17 -21.37 -13.39
C ALA A 238 -3.19 -22.84 -12.93
N GLN A 239 -2.19 -23.21 -12.14
CA GLN A 239 -2.12 -24.48 -11.43
C GLN A 239 -1.67 -24.22 -10.01
N VAL A 240 -2.47 -24.69 -9.06
CA VAL A 240 -2.18 -24.61 -7.63
C VAL A 240 -1.75 -25.98 -7.17
N SER A 241 -0.67 -26.06 -6.39
CA SER A 241 -0.16 -27.30 -5.81
C SER A 241 0.01 -27.17 -4.30
N THR A 242 -0.33 -28.23 -3.57
CA THR A 242 -0.23 -28.27 -2.11
C THR A 242 1.03 -29.00 -1.65
N ASN A 243 1.36 -28.86 -0.36
CA ASN A 243 2.39 -29.65 0.32
C ASN A 243 2.13 -31.16 0.31
N TRP A 244 0.92 -31.62 -0.04
CA TRP A 244 0.57 -33.03 -0.18
C TRP A 244 0.41 -33.48 -1.63
N GLU A 245 1.02 -32.72 -2.55
CA GLU A 245 1.01 -32.99 -3.99
C GLU A 245 -0.38 -33.00 -4.63
N LYS A 246 -1.43 -32.53 -3.95
CA LYS A 246 -2.73 -32.28 -4.60
C LYS A 246 -2.62 -31.08 -5.51
N GLN A 247 -3.36 -31.11 -6.61
CA GLN A 247 -3.32 -30.07 -7.61
C GLN A 247 -4.71 -29.74 -8.15
N VAL A 248 -4.90 -28.48 -8.54
CA VAL A 248 -6.01 -28.03 -9.37
C VAL A 248 -5.47 -27.08 -10.42
N GLN A 249 -6.03 -27.15 -11.63
CA GLN A 249 -5.60 -26.30 -12.74
C GLN A 249 -6.79 -25.88 -13.60
N ALA A 250 -6.64 -24.77 -14.30
CA ALA A 250 -7.59 -24.31 -15.31
C ALA A 250 -6.84 -23.51 -16.37
N GLY A 251 -7.35 -23.51 -17.60
CA GLY A 251 -6.76 -22.75 -18.70
C GLY A 251 -5.78 -23.53 -19.57
N ASN A 252 -5.10 -22.82 -20.48
CA ASN A 252 -4.13 -23.37 -21.43
C ASN A 252 -2.73 -22.81 -21.20
N LEU A 253 -1.72 -23.68 -21.25
CA LEU A 253 -0.32 -23.26 -21.17
C LEU A 253 0.03 -22.29 -22.32
N THR A 254 0.94 -21.36 -22.04
CA THR A 254 1.55 -20.46 -23.02
C THR A 254 3.07 -20.52 -22.89
N ASN A 255 3.79 -19.77 -23.72
CA ASN A 255 5.25 -19.70 -23.63
C ASN A 255 5.72 -18.88 -22.41
N ASP A 256 4.93 -17.89 -21.99
CA ASP A 256 5.26 -17.07 -20.83
C ASP A 256 4.65 -17.68 -19.57
N CYS A 257 5.47 -18.44 -18.84
CA CYS A 257 5.08 -19.07 -17.58
C CYS A 257 6.04 -18.72 -16.45
N ALA A 258 5.52 -18.71 -15.23
CA ALA A 258 6.32 -18.69 -14.02
C ALA A 258 5.64 -19.49 -12.90
N THR A 259 6.46 -20.08 -12.04
CA THR A 259 6.00 -20.69 -10.79
C THR A 259 6.41 -19.80 -9.63
N PHE A 260 5.43 -19.41 -8.83
CA PHE A 260 5.68 -18.81 -7.53
C PHE A 260 5.70 -19.88 -6.46
N THR A 261 6.77 -19.90 -5.67
CA THR A 261 6.93 -20.74 -4.49
C THR A 261 7.29 -19.79 -3.33
N PRO A 262 6.45 -19.67 -2.28
CA PRO A 262 6.82 -18.94 -1.07
C PRO A 262 8.12 -19.49 -0.47
N PRO A 263 8.83 -18.72 0.38
CA PRO A 263 9.91 -19.25 1.19
C PRO A 263 9.47 -20.47 2.02
N SER A 264 10.41 -21.28 2.47
CA SER A 264 10.13 -22.41 3.37
C SER A 264 9.26 -21.97 4.56
N GLU A 265 8.39 -22.86 5.02
CA GLU A 265 7.40 -22.62 6.08
C GLU A 265 6.38 -21.49 5.78
N HIS A 266 6.15 -21.13 4.52
CA HIS A 266 5.09 -20.19 4.12
C HIS A 266 4.08 -20.81 3.15
N ALA A 267 2.85 -20.30 3.20
CA ALA A 267 1.75 -20.69 2.33
C ALA A 267 1.11 -19.47 1.66
N VAL A 268 0.60 -19.67 0.44
CA VAL A 268 -0.29 -18.69 -0.21
C VAL A 268 -1.60 -18.63 0.55
N VAL A 269 -2.09 -17.42 0.85
CA VAL A 269 -3.31 -17.17 1.64
C VAL A 269 -4.22 -16.09 1.07
N GLY A 270 -3.79 -15.42 0.00
CA GLY A 270 -4.59 -14.41 -0.71
C GLY A 270 -3.92 -14.03 -2.02
N THR A 271 -4.57 -13.17 -2.78
CA THR A 271 -4.01 -12.65 -4.02
C THR A 271 -4.18 -11.13 -4.13
N TYR A 272 -3.43 -10.56 -5.07
CA TYR A 272 -3.61 -9.18 -5.51
C TYR A 272 -3.28 -9.12 -7.00
N GLY A 273 -3.72 -8.08 -7.69
CA GLY A 273 -3.44 -7.96 -9.12
C GLY A 273 -4.55 -7.23 -9.84
N ARG A 274 -4.91 -7.72 -11.02
CA ARG A 274 -5.87 -7.05 -11.90
C ARG A 274 -6.79 -8.05 -12.57
N SER A 275 -8.07 -7.70 -12.66
CA SER A 275 -9.07 -8.53 -13.32
C SER A 275 -10.23 -7.71 -13.88
N GLY A 276 -10.92 -8.28 -14.86
CA GLY A 276 -12.20 -7.81 -15.38
C GLY A 276 -13.12 -9.01 -15.63
N SER A 277 -13.49 -9.23 -16.89
CA SER A 277 -14.23 -10.44 -17.28
C SER A 277 -13.40 -11.72 -17.14
N GLU A 278 -12.07 -11.60 -17.17
CA GLU A 278 -11.10 -12.66 -16.91
C GLU A 278 -10.00 -12.09 -16.00
N VAL A 279 -9.05 -12.92 -15.57
CA VAL A 279 -7.91 -12.47 -14.74
C VAL A 279 -6.79 -11.95 -15.64
N ASP A 280 -6.37 -10.71 -15.43
CA ASP A 280 -5.35 -10.04 -16.25
C ASP A 280 -3.94 -10.17 -15.64
N GLN A 281 -3.86 -10.10 -14.31
CA GLN A 281 -2.61 -10.16 -13.55
C GLN A 281 -2.82 -10.74 -12.15
N LEU A 282 -1.88 -11.54 -11.67
CA LEU A 282 -1.87 -12.10 -10.33
C LEU A 282 -0.51 -12.01 -9.67
N GLY A 283 -0.48 -11.49 -8.45
CA GLY A 283 0.51 -11.75 -7.43
C GLY A 283 -0.13 -12.44 -6.23
N PHE A 284 0.70 -12.99 -5.36
CA PHE A 284 0.28 -13.82 -4.24
C PHE A 284 0.65 -13.17 -2.92
N ILE A 285 -0.27 -13.25 -1.97
CA ILE A 285 -0.03 -12.92 -0.57
C ILE A 285 0.25 -14.24 0.16
N TYR A 286 1.33 -14.28 0.92
CA TYR A 286 1.76 -15.46 1.65
C TYR A 286 2.06 -15.15 3.11
N ALA A 287 1.88 -16.15 3.98
CA ALA A 287 2.06 -16.07 5.42
C ALA A 287 2.78 -17.34 5.93
N PRO A 288 3.42 -17.28 7.11
CA PRO A 288 3.95 -18.48 7.77
C PRO A 288 2.85 -19.54 8.00
N VAL A 289 3.15 -20.81 7.75
CA VAL A 289 2.23 -21.96 7.97
C VAL A 289 1.96 -22.15 9.46
N ASN A 290 2.99 -21.93 10.28
CA ASN A 290 2.93 -21.94 11.73
C ASN A 290 3.16 -20.49 12.19
N VAL A 291 2.12 -19.80 12.64
CA VAL A 291 2.30 -18.51 13.32
C VAL A 291 2.48 -18.83 14.81
N PRO A 292 3.68 -18.68 15.40
CA PRO A 292 3.78 -18.66 16.86
C PRO A 292 2.85 -17.55 17.36
N PRO A 293 2.04 -17.77 18.40
CA PRO A 293 1.23 -16.71 18.98
C PRO A 293 2.15 -15.52 19.29
N ALA A 294 1.71 -14.31 18.92
CA ALA A 294 2.47 -13.09 19.11
C ALA A 294 2.90 -13.01 20.59
N THR A 295 4.20 -13.15 20.85
CA THR A 295 4.75 -12.92 22.19
C THR A 295 4.51 -11.46 22.53
N THR A 296 3.56 -11.21 23.41
CA THR A 296 3.45 -9.95 24.14
C THR A 296 4.80 -9.74 24.85
N SER A 297 5.57 -8.78 24.35
CA SER A 297 6.73 -8.25 25.05
C SER A 297 6.21 -7.59 26.32
N THR A 298 6.18 -8.33 27.42
CA THR A 298 6.14 -7.73 28.74
C THR A 298 7.49 -7.07 28.96
N MET A 299 7.51 -5.73 28.94
CA MET A 299 8.67 -4.99 29.42
C MET A 299 8.94 -5.45 30.85
N SER A 300 10.01 -6.22 31.04
CA SER A 300 10.57 -6.47 32.36
C SER A 300 11.12 -5.13 32.85
N THR A 301 10.42 -4.52 33.81
CA THR A 301 10.94 -3.42 34.60
C THR A 301 12.16 -3.92 35.36
N ARG A 302 13.36 -3.61 34.85
CA ARG A 302 14.58 -3.70 35.65
C ARG A 302 14.51 -2.59 36.70
N THR A 303 14.22 -2.98 37.94
CA THR A 303 14.51 -2.16 39.11
C THR A 303 16.02 -1.93 39.15
N ILE A 304 16.44 -0.68 38.99
CA ILE A 304 17.83 -0.26 39.20
C ILE A 304 18.07 -0.33 40.72
N ALA A 305 18.98 -1.20 41.15
CA ALA A 305 19.47 -1.20 42.53
C ALA A 305 20.31 0.07 42.77
N PRO A 306 20.22 0.70 43.95
CA PRO A 306 21.01 1.89 44.26
C PRO A 306 22.51 1.55 44.38
N GLU A 307 23.36 2.42 43.84
CA GLU A 307 24.82 2.34 44.00
C GLU A 307 25.22 2.45 45.48
N PRO A 308 26.27 1.74 45.93
CA PRO A 308 26.80 1.89 47.28
C PRO A 308 27.56 3.21 47.39
N THR A 309 27.14 4.05 48.34
CA THR A 309 27.90 5.23 48.78
C THR A 309 29.20 4.78 49.46
N ASN A 310 30.33 4.99 48.78
CA ASN A 310 31.65 4.92 49.43
C ASN A 310 31.89 6.21 50.20
N VAL A 311 31.97 6.08 51.52
CA VAL A 311 32.43 7.11 52.45
C VAL A 311 33.96 7.02 52.54
N TYR A 312 34.63 8.13 52.26
CA TYR A 312 35.84 8.55 52.96
C TYR A 312 35.64 9.99 53.40
#